data_AF-A0A512U734-F1
#
_entry.id   AF-A0A512U734-F1
#
_cell.length_a   1.000
_cell.length_b   1.000
_cell.length_c   1.000
_cell.angle_alpha   90.00
_cell.angle_beta   90.00
_cell.angle_gamma   90.00
#
_symmetry.space_group_name_H-M   'P 1'
#
loop_
_entity.id
_entity.type
_entity.pdbx_description
1 polymer ?
#
loop_
_entity_poly.entity_id
_entity_poly.type
_entity_poly.pdbx_seq_one_letter_code
_entity_poly.pdbx_strand_id
1 'polypeptide(L)'
;MKKSGLRDKASKSSNLASKIEQFRRDQEPAVEQHEENPLLKLSKVSKKEKQQAKTTSFNERLASKVTFNMSNGVSKSALKRRKRKEKEQLKPKMDDLLSSLPEATVNIVDSSTIKNKVFVKDPKAKPSNLPNPQKHTGHTKLLEAENQQFSKVLQDKKFQQSPFAALREAIAQNKQ
;
A
#
# COMPACT_ATOMS: atom_id res chain seq x y z
N MET A 1 19.34 49.39 29.69
CA MET A 1 18.53 48.18 29.93
C MET A 1 19.42 46.93 29.79
N LYS A 2 19.86 46.32 30.91
CA LYS A 2 20.71 45.11 30.88
C LYS A 2 19.87 43.89 30.52
N LYS A 3 20.29 43.12 29.51
CA LYS A 3 19.58 41.90 29.05
C LYS A 3 19.87 40.75 30.02
N SER A 4 18.83 40.09 30.52
CA SER A 4 18.96 38.94 31.42
C SER A 4 19.48 37.71 30.67
N GLY A 5 20.50 37.06 31.23
CA GLY A 5 21.14 35.90 30.62
C GLY A 5 20.35 34.61 30.82
N LEU A 6 20.71 33.55 30.08
CA LEU A 6 20.12 32.21 30.24
C LEU A 6 20.21 31.69 31.70
N ARG A 7 21.30 32.02 32.40
CA ARG A 7 21.50 31.66 33.82
C ARG A 7 20.48 32.33 34.75
N ASP A 8 20.15 33.60 34.51
CA ASP A 8 19.15 34.34 35.30
C ASP A 8 17.72 33.83 35.06
N LYS A 9 17.46 33.26 33.89
CA LYS A 9 16.17 32.63 33.56
C LYS A 9 16.04 31.25 34.22
N ALA A 10 17.13 30.49 34.29
CA ALA A 10 17.14 29.17 34.92
C ALA A 10 16.92 29.25 36.44
N SER A 11 17.58 30.20 37.14
CA SER A 11 17.41 30.38 38.60
C SER A 11 16.00 30.82 39.01
N LYS A 12 15.30 31.58 38.15
CA LYS A 12 13.89 31.93 38.38
C LYS A 12 12.96 30.72 38.25
N SER A 13 13.25 29.77 37.36
CA SER A 13 12.45 28.55 37.22
C SER A 13 12.59 27.59 38.40
N SER A 14 13.78 27.46 39.00
CA SER A 14 13.99 26.59 40.16
C SER A 14 13.23 27.08 41.40
N ASN A 15 13.18 28.40 41.60
CA ASN A 15 12.47 29.01 42.73
C ASN A 15 10.94 28.90 42.59
N LEU A 16 10.44 28.85 41.37
CA LEU A 16 9.01 28.64 41.12
C LEU A 16 8.62 27.17 41.34
N ALA A 17 9.49 26.24 40.92
CA ALA A 17 9.28 24.81 41.09
C ALA A 17 9.24 24.40 42.58
N SER A 18 10.16 24.90 43.40
CA SER A 18 10.17 24.62 44.85
C SER A 18 8.91 25.15 45.55
N LYS A 19 8.43 26.34 45.15
CA LYS A 19 7.21 26.94 45.70
C LYS A 19 5.95 26.16 45.32
N ILE A 20 5.92 25.60 44.11
CA ILE A 20 4.82 24.73 43.64
C ILE A 20 4.81 23.41 44.40
N GLU A 21 5.97 22.80 44.68
CA GLU A 21 6.06 21.57 45.47
C GLU A 21 5.61 21.78 46.93
N GLN A 22 5.94 22.93 47.51
CA GLN A 22 5.56 23.27 48.87
C GLN A 22 4.04 23.46 48.99
N PHE A 23 3.45 24.22 48.06
CA PHE A 23 2.00 24.41 48.00
C PHE A 23 1.23 23.10 47.75
N ARG A 24 1.84 22.16 47.03
CA ARG A 24 1.25 20.85 46.78
C ARG A 24 1.28 19.96 48.01
N ARG A 25 2.34 20.03 48.82
CA ARG A 25 2.41 19.33 50.12
C ARG A 25 1.40 19.87 51.14
N ASP A 26 1.15 21.17 51.12
CA ASP A 26 0.21 21.83 52.05
C ASP A 26 -1.28 21.56 51.70
N GLN A 27 -1.57 21.03 50.50
CA GLN A 27 -2.93 20.66 50.05
C GLN A 27 -3.24 19.16 50.08
N GLU A 28 -2.30 18.29 50.46
CA GLU A 28 -2.59 16.86 50.59
C GLU A 28 -3.37 16.63 51.89
N PRO A 29 -4.63 16.13 51.84
CA PRO A 29 -5.34 15.72 53.05
C PRO A 29 -4.58 14.56 53.70
N ALA A 30 -4.59 14.49 55.03
CA ALA A 30 -3.98 13.39 55.78
C ALA A 30 -4.46 12.04 55.20
N VAL A 31 -3.54 11.31 54.58
CA VAL A 31 -3.85 10.07 53.88
C VAL A 31 -4.19 9.01 54.92
N GLU A 32 -5.49 8.78 55.16
CA GLU A 32 -5.94 7.54 55.78
C GLU A 32 -5.43 6.37 54.93
N GLN A 33 -4.79 5.40 55.57
CA GLN A 33 -4.24 4.20 54.94
C GLN A 33 -5.38 3.27 54.50
N HIS A 34 -6.08 3.64 53.42
CA HIS A 34 -6.99 2.73 52.74
C HIS A 34 -6.19 1.90 51.73
N GLU A 35 -6.15 0.58 51.94
CA GLU A 35 -5.58 -0.35 50.97
C GLU A 35 -6.50 -0.47 49.75
N GLU A 36 -6.31 0.44 48.80
CA GLU A 36 -7.03 0.47 47.54
C GLU A 36 -6.80 -0.81 46.73
N ASN A 37 -7.89 -1.50 46.38
CA ASN A 37 -7.85 -2.75 45.62
C ASN A 37 -7.05 -2.58 44.31
N PRO A 38 -5.94 -3.32 44.12
CA PRO A 38 -5.07 -3.15 42.96
C PRO A 38 -5.76 -3.48 41.62
N LEU A 39 -6.87 -4.22 41.63
CA LEU A 39 -7.63 -4.59 40.44
C LEU A 39 -8.57 -3.49 39.93
N LEU A 40 -8.88 -2.46 40.73
CA LEU A 40 -9.78 -1.36 40.35
C LEU A 40 -9.04 -0.11 39.83
N LYS A 41 -7.71 -0.15 39.70
CA LYS A 41 -6.94 0.99 39.20
C LYS A 41 -7.05 1.09 37.67
N LEU A 42 -7.80 2.08 37.19
CA LEU A 42 -7.75 2.49 35.79
C LEU A 42 -6.34 2.98 35.46
N SER A 43 -5.74 2.46 34.39
CA SER A 43 -4.43 2.90 33.93
C SER A 43 -4.50 4.37 33.48
N LYS A 44 -3.97 5.27 34.31
CA LYS A 44 -3.89 6.70 34.02
C LYS A 44 -2.71 6.96 33.10
N VAL A 45 -2.90 6.70 31.81
CA VAL A 45 -1.87 7.03 30.81
C VAL A 45 -1.81 8.54 30.65
N SER A 46 -0.67 9.16 30.97
CA SER A 46 -0.54 10.61 30.83
C SER A 46 -0.50 11.03 29.35
N LYS A 47 -0.86 12.27 29.02
CA LYS A 47 -0.75 12.78 27.64
C LYS A 47 0.69 12.70 27.11
N LYS A 48 1.68 12.93 27.98
CA LYS A 48 3.11 12.84 27.68
C LYS A 48 3.51 11.40 27.34
N GLU A 49 3.09 10.44 28.16
CA GLU A 49 3.34 9.01 27.95
C GLU A 49 2.67 8.50 26.67
N LYS A 50 1.43 8.92 26.39
CA LYS A 50 0.73 8.60 25.14
C LYS A 50 1.47 9.14 23.91
N GLN A 51 2.05 10.34 24.00
CA GLN A 51 2.85 10.91 22.92
C GLN A 51 4.19 10.17 22.75
N GLN A 52 4.84 9.80 23.85
CA GLN A 52 6.05 8.98 23.82
C GLN A 52 5.76 7.62 23.18
N ALA A 53 4.75 6.88 23.64
CA ALA A 53 4.36 5.59 23.07
C ALA A 53 4.05 5.65 21.57
N LYS A 54 3.41 6.73 21.09
CA LYS A 54 3.21 6.97 19.64
C LYS A 54 4.53 7.13 18.89
N THR A 55 5.48 7.82 19.48
CA THR A 55 6.81 8.04 18.88
C THR A 55 7.62 6.74 18.87
N THR A 56 7.64 6.01 20.00
CA THR A 56 8.36 4.74 20.12
C THR A 56 7.79 3.69 19.16
N SER A 57 6.47 3.53 19.10
CA SER A 57 5.82 2.59 18.16
C SER A 57 6.05 2.96 16.69
N PHE A 58 6.19 4.24 16.36
CA PHE A 58 6.56 4.67 15.01
C PHE A 58 8.01 4.32 14.67
N ASN A 59 8.95 4.57 15.60
CA ASN A 59 10.36 4.21 15.44
C ASN A 59 10.57 2.70 15.36
N GLU A 60 9.82 1.93 16.16
CA GLU A 60 9.83 0.47 16.11
C GLU A 60 9.27 -0.06 14.78
N ARG A 61 8.21 0.57 14.23
CA ARG A 61 7.71 0.28 12.88
C ARG A 61 8.71 0.62 11.77
N LEU A 62 9.53 1.66 11.97
CA LEU A 62 10.62 1.99 11.04
C LEU A 62 11.76 0.97 11.13
N ALA A 63 12.18 0.61 12.35
CA ALA A 63 13.23 -0.37 12.58
C ALA A 63 12.84 -1.78 12.09
N SER A 64 11.62 -2.23 12.39
CA SER A 64 11.08 -3.51 11.92
C SER A 64 10.81 -3.56 10.41
N LYS A 65 10.50 -2.41 9.78
CA LYS A 65 10.39 -2.32 8.31
C LYS A 65 11.71 -2.53 7.58
N VAL A 66 12.85 -2.34 8.24
CA VAL A 66 14.17 -2.60 7.64
C VAL A 66 14.48 -4.10 7.63
N THR A 67 13.88 -4.90 8.51
CA THR A 67 14.27 -6.31 8.70
C THR A 67 13.32 -7.32 8.07
N PHE A 68 12.03 -7.01 7.83
CA PHE A 68 11.07 -7.97 7.28
C PHE A 68 10.50 -7.55 5.91
N ASN A 69 11.29 -7.79 4.85
CA ASN A 69 10.82 -8.30 3.56
C ASN A 69 9.76 -7.52 2.74
N MET A 70 9.84 -6.18 2.63
CA MET A 70 9.25 -5.44 1.49
C MET A 70 10.11 -4.23 1.08
N SER A 71 10.92 -4.40 0.03
CA SER A 71 11.46 -3.35 -0.85
C SER A 71 11.97 -2.06 -0.18
N ASN A 72 13.25 -2.02 0.21
CA ASN A 72 14.10 -0.83 0.37
C ASN A 72 13.53 0.39 1.16
N GLY A 73 12.54 0.22 2.03
CA GLY A 73 11.93 1.36 2.73
C GLY A 73 11.21 2.37 1.83
N VAL A 74 11.02 2.06 0.54
CA VAL A 74 10.38 2.96 -0.43
C VAL A 74 8.89 2.66 -0.49
N SER A 75 8.04 3.66 -0.26
CA SER A 75 6.59 3.48 -0.37
C SER A 75 6.17 3.06 -1.79
N LYS A 76 5.05 2.32 -1.93
CA LYS A 76 4.48 1.94 -3.23
C LYS A 76 4.30 3.15 -4.17
N SER A 77 3.93 4.31 -3.63
CA SER A 77 3.80 5.57 -4.37
C SER A 77 5.15 6.08 -4.89
N ALA A 78 6.17 6.08 -4.04
CA ALA A 78 7.52 6.50 -4.42
C ALA A 78 8.12 5.57 -5.50
N LEU A 79 7.91 4.26 -5.39
CA LEU A 79 8.34 3.30 -6.42
C LEU A 79 7.62 3.53 -7.76
N LYS A 80 6.29 3.79 -7.74
CA LYS A 80 5.53 4.13 -8.95
C LYS A 80 6.03 5.42 -9.60
N ARG A 81 6.33 6.46 -8.80
CA ARG A 81 6.87 7.73 -9.30
C ARG A 81 8.25 7.54 -9.93
N ARG A 82 9.14 6.80 -9.27
CA ARG A 82 10.47 6.46 -9.80
C ARG A 82 10.38 5.74 -11.15
N LYS A 83 9.58 4.67 -11.22
CA LYS A 83 9.36 3.92 -12.47
C LYS A 83 8.76 4.77 -13.59
N ARG A 84 7.87 5.72 -13.27
CA ARG A 84 7.32 6.66 -14.27
C ARG A 84 8.39 7.59 -14.83
N LYS A 85 9.26 8.16 -13.96
CA LYS A 85 10.38 9.01 -14.39
C LYS A 85 11.40 8.25 -15.23
N GLU A 86 11.81 7.06 -14.79
CA GLU A 86 12.70 6.18 -15.56
C GLU A 86 12.08 5.85 -16.93
N LYS A 87 10.79 5.49 -16.97
CA LYS A 87 10.08 5.24 -18.24
C LYS A 87 10.04 6.48 -19.13
N GLU A 88 9.87 7.67 -18.58
CA GLU A 88 9.85 8.93 -19.33
C GLU A 88 11.22 9.28 -19.92
N GLN A 89 12.30 8.95 -19.21
CA GLN A 89 13.67 9.08 -19.71
C GLN A 89 13.97 8.07 -20.83
N LEU A 90 13.40 6.86 -20.75
CA LEU A 90 13.54 5.79 -21.77
C LEU A 90 12.56 5.93 -22.94
N LYS A 91 11.62 6.89 -22.91
CA LYS A 91 10.78 7.14 -24.08
C LYS A 91 11.67 7.67 -25.21
N PRO A 92 11.43 7.24 -26.47
CA PRO A 92 12.11 7.82 -27.61
C PRO A 92 11.93 9.34 -27.61
N LYS A 93 13.03 10.07 -27.47
CA LYS A 93 13.07 11.52 -27.62
C LYS A 93 13.75 11.79 -28.95
N MET A 94 12.99 12.29 -29.92
CA MET A 94 13.52 12.62 -31.25
C MET A 94 14.63 13.67 -31.16
N ASP A 95 14.54 14.55 -30.17
CA ASP A 95 15.53 15.61 -29.92
C ASP A 95 16.91 15.04 -29.54
N ASP A 96 16.96 13.88 -28.86
CA ASP A 96 18.20 13.22 -28.45
C ASP A 96 18.92 12.56 -29.64
N LEU A 97 18.15 12.15 -30.67
CA LEU A 97 18.71 11.56 -31.89
C LEU A 97 19.49 12.58 -32.72
N LEU A 98 19.07 13.85 -32.70
CA LEU A 98 19.78 14.92 -33.41
C LEU A 98 21.04 15.37 -32.68
N SER A 99 21.14 15.17 -31.36
CA SER A 99 22.30 15.53 -30.55
C SER A 99 23.32 14.41 -30.33
N SER A 100 22.94 13.15 -30.54
CA SER A 100 23.79 11.98 -30.28
C SER A 100 24.45 11.37 -31.53
N LEU A 101 24.02 11.75 -32.74
CA LEU A 101 24.63 11.29 -33.98
C LEU A 101 25.84 12.16 -34.33
N PRO A 102 27.03 11.56 -34.57
CA PRO A 102 28.14 12.29 -35.18
C PRO A 102 27.71 12.74 -36.58
N GLU A 103 27.92 14.02 -36.90
CA GLU A 103 27.45 14.67 -38.14
C GLU A 103 27.91 13.97 -39.43
N ALA A 104 28.91 13.10 -39.34
CA ALA A 104 29.56 12.44 -40.47
C ALA A 104 28.87 11.16 -41.01
N THR A 105 27.81 10.62 -40.39
CA THR A 105 27.26 9.28 -40.75
C THR A 105 25.77 9.22 -41.08
N VAL A 106 25.12 10.34 -41.39
CA VAL A 106 23.67 10.34 -41.70
C VAL A 106 23.42 9.93 -43.15
N ASN A 107 23.52 8.64 -43.44
CA ASN A 107 22.92 8.05 -44.63
C ASN A 107 21.42 7.82 -44.34
N ILE A 108 20.57 8.62 -44.97
CA ILE A 108 19.11 8.55 -44.83
C ILE A 108 18.65 7.27 -45.55
N VAL A 109 18.33 6.23 -44.79
CA VAL A 109 17.75 4.98 -45.32
C VAL A 109 16.24 5.03 -45.12
N ASP A 110 15.48 4.92 -46.22
CA ASP A 110 14.03 5.01 -46.22
C ASP A 110 13.37 3.94 -45.34
N SER A 111 12.49 4.41 -44.45
CA SER A 111 11.77 3.63 -43.43
C SER A 111 10.64 2.74 -43.98
N SER A 112 10.57 2.57 -45.31
CA SER A 112 9.55 1.78 -46.00
C SER A 112 9.77 0.26 -45.89
N THR A 113 10.99 -0.20 -45.58
CA THR A 113 11.36 -1.63 -45.53
C THR A 113 11.12 -2.32 -44.18
N ILE A 114 10.86 -1.58 -43.09
CA ILE A 114 10.77 -2.15 -41.72
C ILE A 114 9.34 -2.61 -41.37
N LYS A 115 8.33 -2.26 -42.16
CA LYS A 115 6.90 -2.45 -41.82
C LYS A 115 6.39 -3.89 -41.94
N ASN A 116 7.18 -4.81 -42.51
CA ASN A 116 6.77 -6.20 -42.76
C ASN A 116 7.42 -7.23 -41.82
N LYS A 117 7.65 -6.87 -40.54
CA LYS A 117 7.95 -7.90 -39.53
C LYS A 117 6.64 -8.49 -39.03
N VAL A 118 6.28 -9.65 -39.59
CA VAL A 118 5.22 -10.53 -39.10
C VAL A 118 5.59 -10.94 -37.67
N PHE A 119 4.97 -10.32 -36.67
CA PHE A 119 5.12 -10.74 -35.28
C PHE A 119 4.36 -12.06 -35.08
N VAL A 120 5.10 -13.13 -34.80
CA VAL A 120 4.53 -14.39 -34.32
C VAL A 120 3.91 -14.10 -32.96
N LYS A 121 2.59 -14.30 -32.81
CA LYS A 121 1.91 -14.16 -31.52
C LYS A 121 2.55 -15.12 -30.51
N ASP A 122 2.98 -14.58 -29.37
CA ASP A 122 3.50 -15.39 -28.28
C ASP A 122 2.46 -16.44 -27.84
N PRO A 123 2.78 -17.75 -27.87
CA PRO A 123 1.83 -18.80 -27.48
C PRO A 123 1.49 -18.78 -25.98
N LYS A 124 2.16 -17.93 -25.19
CA LYS A 124 1.97 -17.76 -23.74
C LYS A 124 1.37 -16.42 -23.37
N ALA A 125 0.82 -15.67 -24.32
CA ALA A 125 0.12 -14.43 -24.03
C ALA A 125 -1.10 -14.74 -23.13
N LYS A 126 -1.06 -14.25 -21.88
CA LYS A 126 -2.21 -14.37 -20.99
C LYS A 126 -3.39 -13.67 -21.66
N PRO A 127 -4.57 -14.30 -21.71
CA PRO A 127 -5.69 -13.70 -22.41
C PRO A 127 -6.04 -12.39 -21.71
N SER A 128 -5.97 -11.31 -22.47
CA SER A 128 -6.26 -9.98 -21.96
C SER A 128 -7.73 -9.93 -21.58
N ASN A 129 -8.04 -9.37 -20.40
CA ASN A 129 -9.40 -9.11 -19.93
C ASN A 129 -10.24 -10.30 -19.42
N LEU A 130 -9.63 -11.45 -19.06
CA LEU A 130 -10.37 -12.45 -18.28
C LEU A 130 -10.34 -12.13 -16.77
N PRO A 131 -11.45 -12.38 -16.04
CA PRO A 131 -11.47 -12.27 -14.59
C PRO A 131 -10.49 -13.27 -13.96
N ASN A 132 -9.70 -12.82 -13.00
CA ASN A 132 -8.74 -13.68 -12.29
C ASN A 132 -9.44 -14.39 -11.11
N PRO A 133 -9.56 -15.73 -11.11
CA PRO A 133 -10.26 -16.47 -10.04
C PRO A 133 -9.57 -16.36 -8.67
N GLN A 134 -8.27 -16.07 -8.63
CA GLN A 134 -7.55 -15.90 -7.36
C GLN A 134 -7.86 -14.56 -6.67
N LYS A 135 -8.43 -13.60 -7.39
CA LYS A 135 -8.80 -12.30 -6.81
C LYS A 135 -10.27 -12.29 -6.49
N HIS A 136 -10.64 -11.74 -5.33
CA HIS A 136 -12.04 -11.60 -4.92
C HIS A 136 -12.92 -10.96 -6.01
N THR A 137 -12.46 -9.87 -6.63
CA THR A 137 -13.21 -9.20 -7.70
C THR A 137 -13.38 -10.05 -8.96
N GLY A 138 -12.40 -10.91 -9.27
CA GLY A 138 -12.52 -11.84 -10.38
C GLY A 138 -13.44 -13.01 -10.04
N HIS A 139 -13.36 -13.54 -8.82
CA HIS A 139 -14.28 -14.54 -8.30
C HIS A 139 -15.73 -14.07 -8.35
N THR A 140 -16.04 -12.87 -7.87
CA THR A 140 -17.40 -12.31 -7.94
C THR A 140 -17.92 -12.23 -9.37
N LYS A 141 -17.09 -11.75 -10.32
CA LYS A 141 -17.47 -11.67 -11.74
C LYS A 141 -17.67 -13.03 -12.39
N LEU A 142 -16.85 -14.02 -12.03
CA LEU A 142 -17.02 -15.40 -12.50
C LEU A 142 -18.35 -15.96 -11.99
N LEU A 143 -18.65 -15.76 -10.70
CA LEU A 143 -19.89 -16.22 -10.09
C LEU A 143 -21.13 -15.57 -10.71
N GLU A 144 -21.07 -14.27 -11.03
CA GLU A 144 -22.14 -13.58 -11.77
C GLU A 144 -22.36 -14.21 -13.17
N ALA A 145 -21.28 -14.47 -13.90
CA ALA A 145 -21.36 -15.10 -15.22
C ALA A 145 -21.89 -16.54 -15.14
N GLU A 146 -21.43 -17.32 -14.16
CA GLU A 146 -21.88 -18.69 -13.92
C GLU A 146 -23.37 -18.74 -13.54
N ASN A 147 -23.83 -17.83 -12.68
CA ASN A 147 -25.24 -17.72 -12.32
C ASN A 147 -26.11 -17.43 -13.55
N GLN A 148 -25.68 -16.53 -14.43
CA GLN A 148 -26.38 -16.24 -15.68
C GLN A 148 -26.40 -17.46 -16.62
N GLN A 149 -25.27 -18.17 -16.74
CA GLN A 149 -25.18 -19.40 -17.52
C GLN A 149 -26.14 -20.47 -16.97
N PHE A 150 -26.17 -20.63 -15.66
CA PHE A 150 -27.03 -21.59 -14.97
C PHE A 150 -28.51 -21.27 -15.19
N SER A 151 -28.93 -20.02 -15.03
CA SER A 151 -30.31 -19.62 -15.32
C SER A 151 -30.72 -19.90 -16.77
N LYS A 152 -29.81 -19.72 -17.74
CA LYS A 152 -30.06 -20.06 -19.15
C LYS A 152 -30.25 -21.57 -19.34
N VAL A 153 -29.39 -22.40 -18.75
CA VAL A 153 -29.49 -23.86 -18.83
C VAL A 153 -30.82 -24.37 -18.25
N LEU A 154 -31.31 -23.76 -17.16
CA LEU A 154 -32.62 -24.12 -16.59
C LEU A 154 -33.80 -23.80 -17.52
N GLN A 155 -33.65 -22.84 -18.43
CA GLN A 155 -34.68 -22.46 -19.39
C GLN A 155 -34.64 -23.32 -20.66
N ASP A 156 -33.58 -24.09 -20.90
CA ASP A 156 -33.45 -24.93 -22.09
C ASP A 156 -34.39 -26.14 -22.03
N LYS A 157 -35.24 -26.28 -23.06
CA LYS A 157 -36.21 -27.39 -23.18
C LYS A 157 -35.53 -28.76 -23.18
N LYS A 158 -34.35 -28.87 -23.81
CA LYS A 158 -33.56 -30.11 -23.84
C LYS A 158 -33.10 -30.52 -22.43
N PHE A 159 -32.69 -29.54 -21.62
CA PHE A 159 -32.28 -29.76 -20.24
C PHE A 159 -33.46 -30.13 -19.35
N GLN A 160 -34.62 -29.48 -19.54
CA GLN A 160 -35.85 -29.81 -18.82
C GLN A 160 -36.37 -31.21 -19.12
N GLN A 161 -36.23 -31.69 -20.37
CA GLN A 161 -36.64 -33.04 -20.77
C GLN A 161 -35.70 -34.13 -20.26
N SER A 162 -34.39 -33.92 -20.35
CA SER A 162 -33.40 -34.90 -19.89
C SER A 162 -32.12 -34.22 -19.39
N PRO A 163 -32.03 -33.90 -18.08
CA PRO A 163 -30.91 -33.13 -17.54
C PRO A 163 -29.58 -33.89 -17.64
N PHE A 164 -29.58 -35.19 -17.35
CA PHE A 164 -28.37 -36.01 -17.38
C PHE A 164 -27.88 -36.34 -18.81
N ALA A 165 -28.76 -36.37 -19.81
CA ALA A 165 -28.34 -36.54 -21.20
C ALA A 165 -27.73 -35.25 -21.74
N ALA A 166 -28.39 -34.11 -21.52
CA ALA A 166 -27.89 -32.79 -21.90
C ALA A 166 -26.55 -32.47 -21.22
N LEU A 167 -26.38 -32.83 -19.93
CA LEU A 167 -25.12 -32.65 -19.22
C LEU A 167 -23.98 -33.49 -19.83
N ARG A 168 -24.25 -34.76 -20.19
CA ARG A 168 -23.25 -35.62 -20.84
C ARG A 168 -22.79 -35.04 -22.19
N GLU A 169 -23.71 -34.53 -22.98
CA GLU A 169 -23.41 -33.86 -24.25
C GLU A 169 -22.57 -32.60 -24.03
N ALA A 170 -22.95 -31.74 -23.09
CA ALA A 170 -22.21 -30.52 -22.77
C ALA A 170 -20.78 -30.79 -22.26
N ILE A 171 -20.59 -31.85 -21.46
CA ILE A 171 -19.24 -32.29 -21.02
C ILE A 171 -18.43 -32.81 -22.21
N ALA A 172 -19.05 -33.53 -23.13
CA ALA A 172 -18.36 -34.05 -24.32
C ALA A 172 -17.91 -32.90 -25.24
N GLN A 173 -18.74 -31.87 -25.43
CA GLN A 173 -18.40 -30.69 -26.24
C GLN A 173 -17.28 -29.84 -25.63
N ASN A 174 -17.21 -29.69 -24.30
CA ASN A 174 -16.17 -28.91 -23.62
C ASN A 174 -14.80 -29.62 -23.50
N LYS A 175 -14.74 -30.93 -23.77
CA LYS A 175 -13.50 -31.72 -23.71
C LYS A 175 -12.73 -31.76 -25.04
N GLN A 176 -13.31 -31.24 -26.11
CA GLN A 176 -12.65 -31.09 -27.42
C GLN A 176 -11.87 -29.78 -27.49
#